data_AF-A0A2J6TUR5-F1
#
_entry.id   AF-A0A2J6TUR5-F1
#
_cell.length_a   1.000
_cell.length_b   1.000
_cell.length_c   1.000
_cell.angle_alpha   90.00
_cell.angle_beta   90.00
_cell.angle_gamma   90.00
#
_symmetry.space_group_name_H-M   'P 1'
#
loop_
_entity.id
_entity.type
_entity.pdbx_description
1 polymer ?
#
loop_
_entity_poly.entity_id
_entity_poly.type
_entity_poly.pdbx_seq_one_letter_code
_entity_poly.pdbx_strand_id
1 'polypeptide(L)'
;SFTCNPCFLPEVELRRLHRRFGHPSIGKLRNVLERAGHDVDMEALEYLTKYCEQCQKFGRSPGRFKFNLRDDVSFNYSIIVDIFYISGKPVLHVVDGGTRYQAGRWLQNIS
;
A
#
# COMPACT_ATOMS: atom_id res chain seq x y z
N SER A 1 15.05 45.81 15.53
CA SER A 1 13.60 45.58 15.62
C SER A 1 13.26 44.37 14.76
N PHE A 2 13.07 43.20 15.36
CA PHE A 2 12.73 41.98 14.63
C PHE A 2 11.22 41.94 14.41
N THR A 3 10.75 42.40 13.25
CA THR A 3 9.39 42.10 12.81
C THR A 3 9.36 40.65 12.36
N CYS A 4 9.07 39.74 13.29
CA CYS A 4 8.66 38.39 12.94
C CYS A 4 7.26 38.51 12.32
N ASN A 5 7.21 38.64 11.00
CA ASN A 5 5.96 38.43 10.28
C ASN A 5 5.59 36.96 10.50
N PRO A 6 4.40 36.63 11.05
CA PRO A 6 3.92 35.27 11.00
C PRO A 6 3.61 34.97 9.52
N CYS A 7 4.63 34.52 8.78
CA CYS A 7 4.54 34.26 7.36
C CYS A 7 3.86 32.91 7.12
N PHE A 8 2.55 32.89 7.37
CA PHE A 8 1.68 31.82 6.91
C PHE A 8 1.73 31.78 5.39
N LEU A 9 2.26 30.69 4.83
CA LEU A 9 2.17 30.45 3.39
C LEU A 9 0.70 30.18 3.05
N PRO A 10 0.09 30.98 2.15
CA PRO A 10 -1.27 30.70 1.73
C PRO A 10 -1.33 29.36 1.00
N GLU A 11 -2.45 28.66 1.10
CA GLU A 11 -2.66 27.32 0.52
C GLU A 11 -2.24 27.22 -0.96
N VAL A 12 -2.44 28.31 -1.72
CA VAL A 12 -2.06 28.42 -3.14
C VAL A 12 -0.56 28.25 -3.34
N GLU A 13 0.27 28.84 -2.48
CA GLU A 13 1.73 28.73 -2.57
C GLU A 13 2.21 27.35 -2.14
N LEU A 14 1.60 26.76 -1.11
CA LEU A 14 1.87 25.37 -0.71
C LEU A 14 1.55 24.38 -1.85
N ARG A 15 0.42 24.56 -2.54
CA ARG A 15 0.05 23.78 -3.73
C ARG A 15 1.07 23.94 -4.86
N ARG A 16 1.56 25.15 -5.11
CA ARG A 16 2.60 25.43 -6.12
C ARG A 16 3.91 24.73 -5.78
N LEU A 17 4.38 24.84 -4.54
CA LEU A 17 5.61 24.19 -4.07
C LEU A 17 5.52 22.67 -4.16
N HIS A 18 4.41 22.07 -3.69
CA HIS A 18 4.20 20.63 -3.76
C HIS A 18 4.23 20.10 -5.20
N ARG A 19 3.65 20.83 -6.16
CA ARG A 19 3.73 20.46 -7.59
C ARG A 19 5.14 20.65 -8.17
N ARG A 20 5.77 21.80 -7.92
CA ARG A 20 7.10 22.14 -8.48
C ARG A 20 8.22 21.23 -7.95
N PHE A 21 8.11 20.79 -6.70
CA PHE A 21 9.06 19.84 -6.11
C PHE A 21 8.76 18.37 -6.41
N GLY A 22 7.80 18.09 -7.29
CA GLY A 22 7.53 16.72 -7.75
C GLY A 22 6.78 15.87 -6.72
N HIS A 23 5.74 16.44 -6.09
CA HIS A 23 4.88 15.74 -5.14
C HIS A 23 5.62 15.09 -3.96
N PRO A 24 6.45 15.87 -3.22
CA PRO A 24 7.17 15.34 -2.07
C PRO A 24 6.18 14.86 -1.00
N SER A 25 6.62 13.89 -0.20
CA SER A 25 5.88 13.50 1.00
C SER A 25 5.78 14.67 1.98
N ILE A 26 4.76 14.63 2.84
CA ILE A 26 4.52 15.64 3.88
C ILE A 26 5.79 15.93 4.69
N GLY A 27 6.46 14.88 5.17
CA GLY A 27 7.68 15.04 5.95
C GLY A 27 8.83 15.69 5.17
N LYS A 28 8.98 15.39 3.87
CA LYS A 28 9.99 16.06 3.03
C LYS A 28 9.65 17.52 2.81
N LEU A 29 8.39 17.83 2.52
CA LEU A 29 7.93 19.20 2.30
C LEU A 29 8.07 20.04 3.58
N ARG A 30 7.68 19.47 4.73
CA ARG A 30 7.87 20.09 6.06
C ARG A 30 9.34 20.42 6.32
N ASN A 31 10.23 19.44 6.17
CA ASN A 31 11.66 19.66 6.42
C ASN A 31 12.27 20.75 5.52
N VAL A 32 11.77 20.90 4.28
CA VAL A 32 12.20 21.97 3.37
C VAL A 32 11.72 23.34 3.86
N LEU A 33 10.46 23.44 4.30
CA LEU A 33 9.87 24.68 4.81
C LEU A 33 10.51 25.12 6.14
N GLU A 34 10.72 24.19 7.07
CA GLU A 34 11.40 24.45 8.34
C GLU A 34 12.83 24.98 8.11
N ARG A 35 13.58 24.36 7.19
CA ARG A 35 14.92 24.83 6.80
C ARG A 35 14.93 26.20 6.16
N ALA A 36 13.84 26.58 5.51
CA ALA A 36 13.66 27.91 4.93
C ALA A 36 13.17 28.96 5.95
N GLY A 37 12.94 28.57 7.21
CA GLY A 37 12.49 29.46 8.29
C GLY A 37 11.00 29.75 8.28
N HIS A 38 10.19 28.93 7.61
CA HIS A 38 8.73 29.04 7.60
C HIS A 38 8.12 28.16 8.70
N ASP A 39 7.12 28.70 9.39
CA ASP A 39 6.24 27.91 10.26
C ASP A 39 5.31 27.05 9.40
N VAL A 40 5.12 25.80 9.80
CA VAL A 40 4.46 24.78 8.98
C VAL A 40 3.19 24.30 9.65
N ASP A 41 2.06 24.65 9.05
CA ASP A 41 0.77 24.05 9.39
C ASP A 41 0.69 22.61 8.85
N MET A 42 0.75 21.65 9.77
CA MET A 42 0.67 20.22 9.45
C MET A 42 -0.70 19.83 8.90
N GLU A 43 -1.79 20.44 9.36
CA GLU A 43 -3.14 20.15 8.85
C GLU A 43 -3.26 20.59 7.40
N ALA A 44 -2.70 21.76 7.06
CA ALA A 44 -2.65 22.25 5.68
C ALA A 44 -1.82 21.34 4.76
N LEU A 45 -0.69 20.79 5.23
CA LEU A 45 0.13 19.86 4.44
C LEU A 45 -0.53 18.49 4.23
N GLU A 46 -1.23 18.00 5.26
CA GLU A 46 -2.02 16.77 5.18
C GLU A 46 -3.18 16.94 4.20
N TYR A 47 -3.92 18.04 4.31
CA TYR A 47 -5.01 18.38 3.40
C TYR A 47 -4.50 18.49 1.96
N LEU A 48 -3.39 19.19 1.74
CA LEU A 48 -2.75 19.34 0.44
C LEU A 48 -2.44 18.00 -0.23
N THR A 49 -1.79 17.10 0.50
CA THR A 49 -1.37 15.80 -0.03
C THR A 49 -2.57 14.89 -0.28
N LYS A 50 -3.57 14.92 0.62
CA LYS A 50 -4.80 14.13 0.53
C LYS A 50 -5.64 14.50 -0.69
N TYR A 51 -5.72 15.78 -1.03
CA TYR A 51 -6.55 16.30 -2.14
C TYR A 51 -5.73 16.69 -3.37
N CYS A 52 -4.50 16.18 -3.50
CA CYS A 52 -3.73 16.32 -4.73
C CYS A 52 -4.10 15.20 -5.71
N GLU A 53 -4.66 15.56 -6.86
CA GLU A 53 -5.09 14.61 -7.91
C GLU A 53 -3.95 13.67 -8.37
N GLN A 54 -2.74 14.21 -8.56
CA GLN A 54 -1.58 13.41 -9.00
C GLN A 54 -1.17 12.41 -7.93
N CYS A 55 -1.13 12.83 -6.66
CA CYS A 55 -0.83 11.92 -5.55
C CYS A 55 -1.90 10.85 -5.38
N GLN A 56 -3.17 11.17 -5.61
CA GLN A 56 -4.26 10.18 -5.54
C GLN A 56 -4.18 9.14 -6.66
N LYS A 57 -3.85 9.56 -7.88
CA LYS A 57 -3.79 8.68 -9.05
C LYS A 57 -2.53 7.80 -9.07
N PHE A 58 -1.38 8.37 -8.72
CA PHE A 58 -0.07 7.73 -8.88
C PHE A 58 0.57 7.32 -7.55
N GLY A 59 -0.09 7.62 -6.43
CA GLY A 59 0.33 7.18 -5.11
C GLY A 59 0.16 5.68 -4.91
N ARG A 60 0.63 5.20 -3.76
CA ARG A 60 0.44 3.80 -3.37
C ARG A 60 -1.05 3.47 -3.32
N SER A 61 -1.43 2.32 -3.91
CA SER A 61 -2.81 1.84 -3.82
C SER A 61 -3.24 1.72 -2.35
N PRO A 62 -4.48 2.15 -2.01
CA PRO A 62 -5.03 1.92 -0.69
C PRO A 62 -4.96 0.44 -0.31
N GLY A 63 -4.74 0.15 0.97
CA GLY A 63 -4.78 -1.23 1.46
C GLY A 63 -6.11 -1.87 1.08
N ARG A 64 -6.07 -3.04 0.45
CA ARG A 64 -7.30 -3.77 0.11
C ARG A 64 -7.94 -4.26 1.40
N PHE A 65 -9.21 -3.91 1.62
CA PHE A 65 -10.00 -4.52 2.67
C PHE A 65 -10.08 -6.05 2.42
N LYS A 66 -9.68 -6.84 3.41
CA LYS A 66 -9.69 -8.31 3.35
C LYS A 66 -10.53 -8.83 4.50
N PHE A 67 -11.56 -9.59 4.15
CA PHE A 67 -12.33 -10.39 5.09
C PHE A 67 -12.57 -11.77 4.47
N ASN A 68 -12.74 -12.78 5.32
CA ASN A 68 -13.10 -14.12 4.87
C ASN A 68 -14.57 -14.34 5.20
N LEU A 69 -15.39 -14.62 4.18
CA LEU A 69 -16.73 -15.16 4.40
C LEU A 69 -16.56 -16.66 4.72
N ARG A 70 -17.19 -17.13 5.79
CA ARG A 70 -17.22 -18.57 6.11
C ARG A 70 -18.47 -19.14 5.46
N ASP A 71 -18.28 -20.05 4.53
CA ASP A 71 -19.34 -20.89 4.00
C ASP A 71 -19.45 -22.15 4.88
N ASP A 72 -20.66 -22.66 5.09
CA ASP A 72 -20.87 -23.99 5.68
C ASP A 72 -20.56 -25.05 4.61
N VAL A 73 -19.27 -25.33 4.39
CA VAL A 73 -18.81 -26.26 3.37
C VAL A 73 -18.44 -27.61 3.96
N SER A 74 -19.01 -28.67 3.37
CA SER A 74 -18.66 -30.07 3.66
C SER A 74 -17.31 -30.44 3.06
N PHE A 75 -16.64 -31.43 3.65
CA PHE A 75 -15.42 -32.02 3.09
C PHE A 75 -15.65 -32.53 1.66
N ASN A 76 -14.65 -32.36 0.78
CA ASN A 76 -14.65 -32.70 -0.64
C ASN A 76 -15.67 -31.92 -1.50
N TYR A 77 -16.24 -30.81 -1.00
CA TYR A 77 -17.09 -29.95 -1.82
C TYR A 77 -16.29 -29.24 -2.94
N SER A 78 -15.09 -28.76 -2.62
CA SER A 78 -14.15 -28.18 -3.58
C SER A 78 -12.73 -28.54 -3.20
N ILE A 79 -11.90 -28.87 -4.19
CA ILE A 79 -10.48 -29.14 -4.01
C ILE A 79 -9.65 -28.18 -4.85
N ILE A 80 -8.55 -27.70 -4.29
CA ILE A 80 -7.54 -26.88 -4.95
C ILE A 80 -6.35 -27.79 -5.16
N VAL A 81 -5.92 -27.92 -6.42
CA VAL A 81 -4.81 -28.80 -6.81
C VAL A 81 -3.75 -27.95 -7.48
N ASP A 82 -2.50 -28.10 -7.02
CA ASP A 82 -1.35 -27.44 -7.63
C ASP A 82 -0.12 -28.37 -7.65
N ILE A 83 0.83 -28.06 -8.53
CA ILE A 83 2.12 -28.74 -8.60
C ILE A 83 3.20 -27.71 -8.32
N PHE A 84 3.95 -27.91 -7.24
CA PHE A 84 5.14 -27.12 -6.94
C PHE A 84 6.38 -27.99 -6.82
N TYR A 85 7.56 -27.37 -6.83
CA TYR A 85 8.84 -28.07 -6.85
C TYR A 85 9.59 -27.88 -5.53
N ILE A 86 10.03 -28.97 -4.91
CA ILE A 86 10.97 -28.95 -3.78
C ILE A 86 12.26 -29.60 -4.26
N SER A 87 13.37 -28.86 -4.20
CA SER A 87 14.69 -29.33 -4.64
C SER A 87 14.67 -29.89 -6.08
N GLY A 88 13.92 -29.24 -6.97
CA GLY A 88 13.77 -29.65 -8.37
C GLY A 88 12.87 -30.86 -8.60
N LYS A 89 12.27 -31.44 -7.56
CA LYS A 89 11.34 -32.58 -7.68
C LYS A 89 9.89 -32.11 -7.57
N PRO A 90 9.00 -32.52 -8.49
CA PRO A 90 7.61 -32.10 -8.47
C PRO A 90 6.81 -32.79 -7.35
N VAL A 91 5.96 -32.00 -6.68
CA VAL A 91 5.00 -32.44 -5.67
C VAL A 91 3.61 -32.03 -6.11
N LEU A 92 2.71 -33.01 -6.21
CA LEU A 92 1.27 -32.76 -6.31
C LEU A 92 0.75 -32.42 -4.92
N HIS A 93 0.14 -31.25 -4.76
CA HIS A 93 -0.48 -30.80 -3.52
C HIS A 93 -1.96 -30.56 -3.74
N VAL A 94 -2.77 -31.11 -2.84
CA VAL A 94 -4.22 -31.03 -2.87
C VAL A 94 -4.69 -30.47 -1.55
N VAL A 95 -5.56 -29.47 -1.61
CA VAL A 95 -6.19 -28.83 -0.45
C VAL A 95 -7.69 -28.85 -0.61
N ASP A 96 -8.40 -29.36 0.39
CA ASP A 96 -9.86 -29.22 0.48
C ASP A 96 -10.21 -27.75 0.81
N GLY A 97 -11.02 -27.12 -0.02
CA GLY A 97 -11.32 -25.69 0.06
C GLY A 97 -12.12 -25.30 1.30
N GLY A 98 -12.94 -26.20 1.83
CA GLY A 98 -13.79 -25.94 2.99
C GLY A 98 -13.11 -26.19 4.33
N THR A 99 -12.57 -27.39 4.51
CA THR A 99 -11.93 -27.83 5.77
C THR A 99 -10.45 -27.45 5.86
N ARG A 100 -9.83 -27.10 4.73
CA ARG A 100 -8.37 -26.89 4.62
C ARG A 100 -7.53 -28.13 4.90
N TYR A 101 -8.14 -29.31 4.89
CA TYR A 101 -7.40 -30.56 4.89
C TYR A 101 -6.47 -30.59 3.68
N GLN A 102 -5.23 -31.06 3.87
CA GLN A 102 -4.22 -31.06 2.82
C GLN A 102 -3.52 -32.40 2.72
N ALA A 103 -3.21 -32.79 1.49
CA ALA A 103 -2.42 -33.97 1.18
C ALA A 103 -1.43 -33.64 0.06
N GLY A 104 -0.28 -34.30 0.05
CA GLY A 104 0.72 -34.12 -0.99
C GLY A 104 1.45 -35.41 -1.32
N ARG A 105 1.87 -35.56 -2.58
CA ARG A 105 2.65 -36.71 -3.04
C ARG A 105 3.68 -36.28 -4.08
N TRP A 106 4.90 -36.80 -3.94
CA TRP A 106 5.92 -36.67 -4.98
C TRP A 106 5.44 -37.32 -6.27
N LEU A 107 5.50 -36.58 -7.38
CA LEU A 107 5.21 -37.14 -8.69
C LEU A 107 6.42 -37.96 -9.15
N GLN A 108 6.14 -39.18 -9.59
CA GLN A 108 7.14 -40.00 -10.28
C GLN A 108 7.20 -39.51 -11.73
N ASN A 109 8.41 -39.42 -12.29
CA ASN A 109 8.56 -39.10 -13.71
C ASN A 109 7.76 -40.12 -14.53
N ILE A 110 6.80 -39.64 -15.31
CA ILE A 110 6.16 -40.45 -16.34
C ILE A 110 7.19 -40.54 -17.45
N SER A 111 7.89 -41.67 -17.52
CA SER A 111 8.84 -42.01 -18.59
C SER A 111 8.09 -42.68 -19.73
#